data_AF-A0A399S7J2-F1
#
_entry.id   AF-A0A399S7J2-F1
#
_cell.length_a   1.000
_cell.length_b   1.000
_cell.length_c   1.000
_cell.angle_alpha   90.00
_cell.angle_beta   90.00
_cell.angle_gamma   90.00
#
_symmetry.space_group_name_H-M   'P 1'
#
loop_
_entity.id
_entity.type
_entity.pdbx_description
1 polymer ?
#
loop_
_entity_poly.entity_id
_entity_poly.type
_entity_poly.pdbx_seq_one_letter_code
_entity_poly.pdbx_strand_id
1 'polypeptide(L)'
;MNCQECIKAMLKDKLMRADLYLLVLFIAYCAAVVLRVSIEGTGYTSPDSEYYMEAARSLNNGEKFIIRDLYGLHTGQKNARILFTAWPIGYPTLIATITWISGLNLFWASKVLNLIFAGLGFLLLRHINRRYSFVLASIYGAFTVIEMYSYTWSECVFMYGCLFFAFLTYKVYVSGKPSQIYALLAVAAFMFLVRYIGFFAGGVTLLLAIITWLEQRRRLSRHLFIVFVLNVIFVCGYVMHNHYAAGYNTDAQRLTADMGSPLKVLWMAIKGLIIELFIIRNYYLRGIPGGLTIATALLQVIVIGYVGSILRQQREAVAVAVKENILSHMAVVVALSYLVVLVFLRSISQFDPPNYRLLSPFTILMLFAIVNYIVALPDNIKGAVRAKYVIAGFFILSLLLNLPKKFLLSQLL
;
A
#
# COMPACT_ATOMS: atom_id res chain seq x y z
N MET A 1 18.31 13.99 42.65
CA MET A 1 17.73 13.32 41.45
C MET A 1 18.88 13.06 40.49
N ASN A 2 19.17 11.79 40.18
CA ASN A 2 20.37 11.41 39.44
C ASN A 2 20.23 11.75 37.94
N CYS A 3 21.29 12.23 37.28
CA CYS A 3 21.25 12.70 35.88
C CYS A 3 20.67 11.64 34.91
N GLN A 4 20.94 10.36 35.18
CA GLN A 4 20.41 9.23 34.40
C GLN A 4 18.88 9.04 34.55
N GLU A 5 18.31 9.32 35.71
CA GLU A 5 16.86 9.22 35.93
C GLU A 5 16.11 10.32 35.18
N CYS A 6 16.69 11.53 35.15
CA CYS A 6 16.14 12.67 34.42
C CYS A 6 16.12 12.39 32.91
N ILE A 7 17.21 11.84 32.35
CA ILE A 7 17.28 11.45 30.92
C ILE A 7 16.25 10.37 30.58
N LYS A 8 16.10 9.34 31.43
CA LYS A 8 15.09 8.28 31.23
C LYS A 8 13.67 8.84 31.26
N ALA A 9 13.36 9.74 32.19
CA ALA A 9 12.05 10.39 32.28
C ALA A 9 11.74 11.24 31.04
N MET A 10 12.70 12.04 30.56
CA MET A 10 12.55 12.85 29.35
C MET A 10 12.35 12.00 28.08
N LEU A 11 13.07 10.88 27.96
CA LEU A 11 12.89 9.94 26.85
C LEU A 11 11.50 9.29 26.88
N LYS A 12 11.03 8.90 28.07
CA LYS A 12 9.69 8.33 28.27
C LYS A 12 8.60 9.32 27.86
N ASP A 13 8.69 10.59 28.29
CA ASP A 13 7.73 11.64 27.92
C ASP A 13 7.70 11.87 26.40
N LYS A 14 8.87 11.98 25.75
CA LYS A 14 8.94 12.13 24.28
C LYS A 14 8.28 10.97 23.53
N LEU A 15 8.44 9.74 24.03
CA LEU A 15 7.80 8.55 23.43
C LEU A 15 6.29 8.54 23.66
N MET A 16 5.82 8.92 24.85
CA MET A 16 4.39 9.02 25.14
C MET A 16 3.71 10.05 24.23
N ARG A 17 4.34 11.21 23.98
CA ARG A 17 3.83 12.22 23.06
C ARG A 17 3.75 11.71 21.61
N ALA A 18 4.78 10.99 21.15
CA ALA A 18 4.78 10.41 19.81
C ALA A 18 3.67 9.37 19.62
N ASP A 19 3.43 8.52 20.62
CA ASP A 19 2.34 7.55 20.61
C ASP A 19 0.97 8.22 20.62
N LEU A 20 0.81 9.31 21.38
CA LEU A 20 -0.42 10.11 21.37
C LEU A 20 -0.68 10.74 19.99
N TYR A 21 0.34 11.35 19.37
CA TYR A 21 0.19 11.92 18.03
C TYR A 21 -0.15 10.87 16.98
N LEU A 22 0.46 9.68 17.07
CA LEU A 22 0.15 8.56 16.19
C LEU A 22 -1.30 8.11 16.36
N LEU A 23 -1.78 7.99 17.59
CA LEU A 23 -3.15 7.60 17.90
C LEU A 23 -4.16 8.63 17.40
N VAL A 24 -3.93 9.91 17.66
CA VAL A 24 -4.79 11.01 17.18
C VAL A 24 -4.84 11.01 15.65
N LEU A 25 -3.70 10.84 14.99
CA LEU A 25 -3.63 10.75 13.53
C LEU A 25 -4.42 9.54 13.00
N PHE A 26 -4.33 8.38 13.65
CA PHE A 26 -5.07 7.19 13.27
C PHE A 26 -6.59 7.41 13.39
N ILE A 27 -7.04 7.97 14.52
CA ILE A 27 -8.46 8.29 14.74
C ILE A 27 -8.94 9.28 13.68
N ALA A 28 -8.18 10.35 13.41
CA ALA A 28 -8.51 11.33 12.38
C ALA A 28 -8.59 10.69 10.98
N TYR A 29 -7.67 9.76 10.67
CA TYR A 29 -7.68 9.02 9.41
C TYR A 29 -8.91 8.12 9.28
N CYS A 30 -9.24 7.33 10.31
CA CYS A 30 -10.44 6.50 10.34
C CYS A 30 -11.71 7.35 10.18
N ALA A 31 -11.81 8.46 10.93
CA ALA A 31 -12.93 9.38 10.81
C ALA A 31 -13.06 9.95 9.39
N ALA A 32 -11.95 10.34 8.76
CA ALA A 32 -11.95 10.84 7.39
C ALA A 32 -12.46 9.79 6.39
N VAL A 33 -12.00 8.54 6.50
CA VAL A 33 -12.45 7.44 5.63
C VAL A 33 -13.92 7.14 5.85
N VAL A 34 -14.37 6.97 7.10
CA VAL A 34 -15.78 6.69 7.42
C VAL A 34 -16.69 7.82 6.94
N LEU A 35 -16.29 9.07 7.15
CA LEU A 35 -17.05 10.24 6.69
C LEU A 35 -17.18 10.26 5.17
N ARG A 36 -16.09 10.00 4.43
CA ARG A 36 -16.10 9.90 2.97
C ARG A 36 -17.03 8.79 2.49
N VAL A 37 -16.93 7.60 3.08
CA VAL A 37 -17.80 6.46 2.78
C VAL A 37 -19.27 6.76 3.06
N SER A 38 -19.57 7.50 4.12
CA SER A 38 -20.96 7.76 4.52
C SER A 38 -21.67 8.82 3.67
N ILE A 39 -20.91 9.68 2.99
CA ILE A 39 -21.44 10.84 2.25
C ILE A 39 -21.45 10.60 0.73
N GLU A 40 -20.47 9.86 0.23
CA GLU A 40 -20.40 9.56 -1.19
C GLU A 40 -21.55 8.60 -1.58
N GLY A 41 -22.26 8.90 -2.67
CA GLY A 41 -23.53 8.23 -3.01
C GLY A 41 -23.40 6.74 -3.30
N THR A 42 -22.24 6.28 -3.75
CA THR A 42 -21.94 4.85 -3.93
C THR A 42 -21.35 4.21 -2.67
N GLY A 43 -21.05 4.98 -1.62
CA GLY A 43 -20.32 4.49 -0.46
C GLY A 43 -18.91 4.00 -0.79
N TYR A 44 -18.30 4.56 -1.85
CA TYR A 44 -17.04 4.07 -2.41
C TYR A 44 -17.11 2.58 -2.79
N THR A 45 -18.13 2.19 -3.55
CA THR A 45 -18.20 0.85 -4.17
C THR A 45 -18.12 0.96 -5.68
N SER A 46 -17.33 0.08 -6.28
CA SER A 46 -17.26 -0.10 -7.74
C SER A 46 -17.76 -1.50 -8.13
N PRO A 47 -17.88 -1.83 -9.42
CA PRO A 47 -18.18 -3.21 -9.84
C PRO A 47 -17.24 -4.25 -9.21
N ASP A 48 -15.92 -3.99 -9.18
CA ASP A 48 -14.96 -4.86 -8.47
C ASP A 48 -15.30 -5.07 -6.99
N SER A 49 -15.77 -4.03 -6.30
CA SER A 49 -16.19 -4.10 -4.91
C SER A 49 -17.34 -5.08 -4.71
N GLU A 50 -18.32 -5.04 -5.61
CA GLU A 50 -19.47 -5.93 -5.56
C GLU A 50 -19.08 -7.37 -5.84
N TYR A 51 -18.18 -7.63 -6.79
CA TYR A 51 -17.65 -8.98 -7.01
C TYR A 51 -16.88 -9.52 -5.78
N TYR A 52 -16.10 -8.68 -5.10
CA TYR A 52 -15.44 -9.08 -3.85
C TYR A 52 -16.45 -9.41 -2.73
N MET A 53 -17.49 -8.58 -2.57
CA MET A 53 -18.53 -8.80 -1.58
C MET A 53 -19.40 -10.01 -1.92
N GLU A 54 -19.68 -10.25 -3.20
CA GLU A 54 -20.42 -11.42 -3.69
C GLU A 54 -19.63 -12.71 -3.45
N ALA A 55 -18.32 -12.70 -3.67
CA ALA A 55 -17.44 -13.82 -3.33
C ALA A 55 -17.41 -14.09 -1.81
N ALA A 56 -17.38 -13.03 -1.00
CA ALA A 56 -17.46 -13.16 0.46
C ALA A 56 -18.84 -13.68 0.92
N ARG A 57 -19.93 -13.24 0.27
CA ARG A 57 -21.30 -13.73 0.50
C ARG A 57 -21.40 -15.22 0.20
N SER A 58 -20.89 -15.64 -0.97
CA SER A 58 -20.87 -17.03 -1.41
C SER A 58 -20.17 -17.93 -0.38
N LEU A 59 -19.02 -17.48 0.14
CA LEU A 59 -18.27 -18.20 1.17
C LEU A 59 -19.07 -18.36 2.46
N ASN A 60 -19.68 -17.28 2.97
CA ASN A 60 -20.52 -17.32 4.17
C ASN A 60 -21.79 -18.15 4.01
N ASN A 61 -22.30 -18.28 2.78
CA ASN A 61 -23.46 -19.11 2.46
C ASN A 61 -23.11 -20.59 2.24
N GLY A 62 -21.84 -20.99 2.32
CA GLY A 62 -21.39 -22.35 2.02
C GLY A 62 -21.34 -22.70 0.53
N GLU A 63 -21.48 -21.70 -0.35
CA GLU A 63 -21.42 -21.84 -1.81
C GLU A 63 -19.97 -21.78 -2.36
N LYS A 64 -18.98 -21.85 -1.45
CA LYS A 64 -17.55 -21.74 -1.74
C LYS A 64 -17.22 -20.38 -2.35
N PHE A 65 -16.80 -20.33 -3.61
CA PHE A 65 -16.50 -19.10 -4.34
C PHE A 65 -17.30 -19.02 -5.65
N ILE A 66 -18.48 -19.65 -5.69
CA ILE A 66 -19.38 -19.56 -6.83
C ILE A 66 -20.21 -18.28 -6.68
N ILE A 67 -19.98 -17.33 -7.59
CA ILE A 67 -20.60 -16.00 -7.56
C ILE A 67 -21.61 -15.84 -8.69
N ARG A 68 -22.47 -14.82 -8.59
CA ARG A 68 -23.28 -14.35 -9.71
C ARG A 68 -22.49 -13.33 -10.53
N ASP A 69 -22.48 -13.49 -11.84
CA ASP A 69 -21.92 -12.52 -12.78
C ASP A 69 -22.83 -11.28 -12.88
N LEU A 70 -22.80 -10.42 -11.87
CA LEU A 70 -23.76 -9.32 -11.66
C LEU A 70 -23.97 -8.44 -12.91
N TYR A 71 -22.89 -8.25 -13.68
CA TYR A 71 -22.86 -7.37 -14.84
C TYR A 71 -22.78 -8.12 -16.18
N GLY A 72 -22.70 -9.45 -16.17
CA GLY A 72 -22.47 -10.25 -17.38
C GLY A 72 -21.10 -10.02 -18.01
N LEU A 73 -20.10 -9.57 -17.23
CA LEU A 73 -18.77 -9.22 -17.75
C LEU A 73 -17.97 -10.45 -18.18
N HIS A 74 -18.31 -11.63 -17.67
CA HIS A 74 -17.53 -12.85 -17.87
C HIS A 74 -18.21 -13.77 -18.89
N THR A 75 -19.54 -13.89 -18.79
CA THR A 75 -20.32 -14.83 -19.63
C THR A 75 -21.16 -14.15 -20.71
N GLY A 76 -21.23 -12.81 -20.70
CA GLY A 76 -22.24 -12.06 -21.47
C GLY A 76 -23.66 -12.19 -20.90
N GLN A 77 -23.87 -13.00 -19.86
CA GLN A 77 -25.17 -13.26 -19.24
C GLN A 77 -25.17 -12.72 -17.80
N LYS A 78 -26.04 -11.73 -17.54
CA LYS A 78 -26.21 -11.20 -16.19
C LYS A 78 -26.69 -12.29 -15.23
N ASN A 79 -26.09 -12.34 -14.05
CA ASN A 79 -26.37 -13.29 -12.98
C ASN A 79 -26.05 -14.76 -13.28
N ALA A 80 -25.28 -15.06 -14.34
CA ALA A 80 -24.76 -16.41 -14.55
C ALA A 80 -23.89 -16.84 -13.35
N ARG A 81 -23.95 -18.12 -12.97
CA ARG A 81 -23.11 -18.63 -11.88
C ARG A 81 -21.73 -18.97 -12.43
N ILE A 82 -20.71 -18.36 -11.86
CA ILE A 82 -19.31 -18.56 -12.26
C ILE A 82 -18.44 -18.77 -11.02
N LEU A 83 -17.30 -19.44 -11.20
CA LEU A 83 -16.29 -19.50 -10.15
C LEU A 83 -15.53 -18.17 -10.11
N PHE A 84 -15.36 -17.59 -8.92
CA PHE A 84 -14.61 -16.35 -8.74
C PHE A 84 -13.12 -16.59 -9.00
N THR A 85 -12.66 -16.18 -10.19
CA THR A 85 -11.25 -16.30 -10.61
C THR A 85 -10.63 -14.99 -11.11
N ALA A 86 -11.42 -13.91 -11.15
CA ALA A 86 -10.98 -12.56 -11.55
C ALA A 86 -9.86 -12.02 -10.65
N TRP A 87 -9.91 -12.34 -9.37
CA TRP A 87 -8.87 -12.07 -8.39
C TRP A 87 -8.70 -13.30 -7.49
N PRO A 88 -7.57 -13.42 -6.78
CA PRO A 88 -7.44 -14.49 -5.82
C PRO A 88 -8.32 -14.25 -4.58
N ILE A 89 -8.63 -15.34 -3.89
CA ILE A 89 -9.70 -15.43 -2.89
C ILE A 89 -9.38 -14.76 -1.54
N GLY A 90 -8.15 -14.27 -1.33
CA GLY A 90 -7.69 -13.79 -0.04
C GLY A 90 -8.49 -12.60 0.49
N TYR A 91 -8.74 -11.59 -0.34
CA TYR A 91 -9.51 -10.41 0.08
C TYR A 91 -10.99 -10.74 0.38
N PRO A 92 -11.74 -11.46 -0.48
CA PRO A 92 -13.07 -11.98 -0.13
C PRO A 92 -13.11 -12.80 1.15
N THR A 93 -12.13 -13.69 1.36
CA THR A 93 -12.07 -14.54 2.57
C THR A 93 -11.94 -13.67 3.83
N LEU A 94 -11.14 -12.62 3.78
CA LEU A 94 -10.99 -11.68 4.89
C LEU A 94 -12.30 -10.90 5.15
N ILE A 95 -13.00 -10.45 4.10
CA ILE A 95 -14.31 -9.77 4.25
C ILE A 95 -15.33 -10.71 4.90
N ALA A 96 -15.39 -11.95 4.43
CA ALA A 96 -16.29 -12.98 4.95
C ALA A 96 -16.01 -13.25 6.44
N THR A 97 -14.71 -13.33 6.80
CA THR A 97 -14.26 -13.51 8.19
C THR A 97 -14.67 -12.34 9.08
N ILE A 98 -14.48 -11.09 8.65
CA ILE A 98 -14.93 -9.93 9.43
C ILE A 98 -16.44 -9.92 9.59
N THR A 99 -17.18 -10.24 8.52
CA THR A 99 -18.65 -10.37 8.55
C THR A 99 -19.09 -11.40 9.59
N TRP A 100 -18.47 -12.58 9.58
CA TRP A 100 -18.78 -13.67 10.51
C TRP A 100 -18.46 -13.31 11.98
N ILE A 101 -17.30 -12.71 12.25
CA ILE A 101 -16.88 -12.36 13.62
C ILE A 101 -17.69 -11.19 14.19
N SER A 102 -17.95 -10.16 13.38
CA SER A 102 -18.55 -8.90 13.86
C SER A 102 -20.06 -8.82 13.72
N GLY A 103 -20.68 -9.66 12.88
CA GLY A 103 -22.09 -9.55 12.51
C GLY A 103 -22.42 -8.34 11.62
N LEU A 104 -21.43 -7.56 11.19
CA LEU A 104 -21.62 -6.45 10.26
C LEU A 104 -22.05 -6.98 8.89
N ASN A 105 -22.84 -6.20 8.16
CA ASN A 105 -23.10 -6.51 6.75
C ASN A 105 -21.80 -6.44 5.92
N LEU A 106 -21.79 -7.12 4.77
CA LEU A 106 -20.60 -7.23 3.89
C LEU A 106 -19.99 -5.89 3.51
N PHE A 107 -20.84 -4.86 3.29
CA PHE A 107 -20.40 -3.51 2.97
C PHE A 107 -19.53 -2.94 4.10
N TRP A 108 -20.06 -2.84 5.32
CA TRP A 108 -19.30 -2.28 6.45
C TRP A 108 -18.16 -3.19 6.90
N ALA A 109 -18.33 -4.51 6.84
CA ALA A 109 -17.26 -5.47 7.10
C ALA A 109 -16.04 -5.22 6.20
N SER A 110 -16.27 -4.92 4.91
CA SER A 110 -15.18 -4.59 3.99
C SER A 110 -14.48 -3.26 4.33
N LYS A 111 -15.20 -2.25 4.79
CA LYS A 111 -14.60 -0.96 5.21
C LYS A 111 -13.81 -1.12 6.51
N VAL A 112 -14.35 -1.86 7.46
CA VAL A 112 -13.66 -2.18 8.73
C VAL A 112 -12.38 -2.97 8.46
N LEU A 113 -12.42 -3.94 7.54
CA LEU A 113 -11.22 -4.68 7.12
C LEU A 113 -10.11 -3.73 6.63
N ASN A 114 -10.45 -2.76 5.77
CA ASN A 114 -9.47 -1.78 5.29
C ASN A 114 -8.87 -0.97 6.45
N LEU A 115 -9.71 -0.50 7.38
CA LEU A 115 -9.26 0.27 8.55
C LEU A 115 -8.39 -0.57 9.50
N ILE A 116 -8.66 -1.86 9.65
CA ILE A 116 -7.79 -2.79 10.39
C ILE A 116 -6.41 -2.82 9.76
N PHE A 117 -6.32 -2.98 8.43
CA PHE A 117 -5.03 -2.98 7.72
C PHE A 117 -4.31 -1.63 7.76
N ALA A 118 -5.04 -0.51 7.77
CA ALA A 118 -4.44 0.80 8.04
C ALA A 118 -3.84 0.84 9.46
N GLY A 119 -4.57 0.35 10.45
CA GLY A 119 -4.11 0.25 11.84
C GLY A 119 -2.85 -0.62 11.98
N LEU A 120 -2.81 -1.78 11.32
CA LEU A 120 -1.62 -2.62 11.25
C LEU A 120 -0.44 -1.88 10.61
N GLY A 121 -0.69 -1.08 9.57
CA GLY A 121 0.29 -0.17 8.98
C GLY A 121 0.85 0.83 9.99
N PHE A 122 0.00 1.50 10.76
CA PHE A 122 0.41 2.43 11.81
C PHE A 122 1.25 1.74 12.90
N LEU A 123 0.85 0.53 13.32
CA LEU A 123 1.58 -0.27 14.30
C LEU A 123 2.96 -0.71 13.77
N LEU A 124 3.05 -1.08 12.48
CA LEU A 124 4.31 -1.40 11.83
C LEU A 124 5.24 -0.18 11.79
N LEU A 125 4.73 0.99 11.41
CA LEU A 125 5.51 2.23 11.36
C LEU A 125 5.98 2.67 12.76
N ARG A 126 5.16 2.44 13.79
CA ARG A 126 5.56 2.59 15.19
C ARG A 126 6.68 1.63 15.58
N HIS A 127 6.63 0.38 15.11
CA HIS A 127 7.67 -0.60 15.36
C HIS A 127 8.99 -0.21 14.67
N ILE A 128 8.93 0.37 13.46
CA ILE A 128 10.10 0.84 12.72
C ILE A 128 10.76 2.03 13.42
N ASN A 129 9.99 3.05 13.80
CA ASN A 129 10.52 4.20 14.52
C ASN A 129 9.48 4.74 15.50
N ARG A 130 9.62 4.42 16.80
CA ARG A 130 8.66 4.86 17.82
C ARG A 130 8.54 6.38 17.93
N ARG A 131 9.67 7.08 17.91
CA ARG A 131 9.74 8.52 18.18
C ARG A 131 9.13 9.37 17.07
N TYR A 132 9.30 8.97 15.82
CA TYR A 132 8.78 9.68 14.65
C TYR A 132 7.74 8.83 13.90
N SER A 133 7.07 7.93 14.60
CA SER A 133 6.04 7.04 14.06
C SER A 133 4.91 7.83 13.40
N PHE A 134 4.45 8.92 14.03
CA PHE A 134 3.44 9.82 13.48
C PHE A 134 3.88 10.51 12.19
N VAL A 135 5.18 10.79 12.00
CA VAL A 135 5.73 11.35 10.76
C VAL A 135 5.74 10.31 9.65
N LEU A 136 6.12 9.06 9.97
CA LEU A 136 6.04 7.97 9.01
C LEU A 136 4.58 7.69 8.63
N ALA A 137 3.68 7.61 9.62
CA ALA A 137 2.27 7.30 9.41
C ALA A 137 1.51 8.42 8.72
N SER A 138 2.01 9.67 8.75
CA SER A 138 1.36 10.78 8.05
C SER A 138 1.21 10.53 6.56
N ILE A 139 2.04 9.68 5.92
CA ILE A 139 1.88 9.34 4.49
C ILE A 139 0.49 8.79 4.15
N TYR A 140 -0.24 8.21 5.11
CA TYR A 140 -1.63 7.80 4.93
C TYR A 140 -2.59 8.97 4.64
N GLY A 141 -2.20 10.19 4.99
CA GLY A 141 -2.91 11.42 4.64
C GLY A 141 -2.83 11.82 3.17
N ALA A 142 -2.04 11.13 2.35
CA ALA A 142 -2.02 11.34 0.90
C ALA A 142 -3.40 11.02 0.28
N PHE A 143 -3.85 11.84 -0.66
CA PHE A 143 -5.15 11.72 -1.30
C PHE A 143 -5.41 10.29 -1.84
N THR A 144 -4.47 9.75 -2.61
CA THR A 144 -4.60 8.44 -3.25
C THR A 144 -4.69 7.32 -2.22
N VAL A 145 -3.96 7.43 -1.11
CA VAL A 145 -4.02 6.45 -0.01
C VAL A 145 -5.37 6.52 0.70
N ILE A 146 -5.88 7.71 1.03
CA ILE A 146 -7.23 7.85 1.63
C ILE A 146 -8.29 7.25 0.70
N GLU A 147 -8.19 7.54 -0.60
CA GLU A 147 -9.12 7.03 -1.61
C GLU A 147 -9.09 5.51 -1.70
N MET A 148 -7.90 4.89 -1.77
CA MET A 148 -7.77 3.42 -1.80
C MET A 148 -8.41 2.74 -0.60
N TYR A 149 -8.22 3.29 0.61
CA TYR A 149 -8.81 2.72 1.82
C TYR A 149 -10.30 3.01 1.98
N SER A 150 -10.82 4.02 1.27
CA SER A 150 -12.27 4.29 1.22
C SER A 150 -12.99 3.28 0.32
N TYR A 151 -12.39 2.86 -0.79
CA TYR A 151 -12.94 1.83 -1.68
C TYR A 151 -12.87 0.43 -1.11
N THR A 152 -13.84 -0.42 -1.47
CA THR A 152 -13.78 -1.86 -1.19
C THR A 152 -12.91 -2.54 -2.26
N TRP A 153 -11.60 -2.32 -2.14
CA TRP A 153 -10.57 -2.72 -3.09
C TRP A 153 -9.45 -3.46 -2.38
N SER A 154 -8.98 -4.57 -2.96
CA SER A 154 -7.90 -5.38 -2.38
C SER A 154 -6.55 -4.64 -2.34
N GLU A 155 -6.39 -3.56 -3.11
CA GLU A 155 -5.21 -2.70 -3.13
C GLU A 155 -4.80 -2.21 -1.75
N CYS A 156 -5.74 -1.81 -0.88
CA CYS A 156 -5.40 -1.29 0.44
C CYS A 156 -4.73 -2.36 1.34
N VAL A 157 -5.23 -3.59 1.33
CA VAL A 157 -4.65 -4.74 2.05
C VAL A 157 -3.32 -5.13 1.41
N PHE A 158 -3.24 -5.07 0.09
CA PHE A 158 -2.02 -5.35 -0.66
C PHE A 158 -0.90 -4.33 -0.36
N MET A 159 -1.23 -3.04 -0.23
CA MET A 159 -0.31 -1.97 0.16
C MET A 159 0.35 -2.24 1.53
N TYR A 160 -0.44 -2.70 2.51
CA TYR A 160 0.13 -3.15 3.79
C TYR A 160 1.05 -4.36 3.59
N GLY A 161 0.62 -5.36 2.82
CA GLY A 161 1.44 -6.52 2.47
C GLY A 161 2.79 -6.12 1.88
N CYS A 162 2.81 -5.20 0.91
CA CYS A 162 4.01 -4.63 0.32
C CYS A 162 4.92 -3.95 1.36
N LEU A 163 4.37 -3.10 2.22
CA LEU A 163 5.13 -2.40 3.26
C LEU A 163 5.74 -3.38 4.28
N PHE A 164 4.95 -4.36 4.71
CA PHE A 164 5.41 -5.40 5.63
C PHE A 164 6.45 -6.31 4.98
N PHE A 165 6.28 -6.65 3.71
CA PHE A 165 7.26 -7.41 2.92
C PHE A 165 8.59 -6.67 2.79
N ALA A 166 8.58 -5.36 2.51
CA ALA A 166 9.80 -4.54 2.48
C ALA A 166 10.51 -4.52 3.84
N PHE A 167 9.77 -4.36 4.93
CA PHE A 167 10.31 -4.42 6.29
C PHE A 167 10.91 -5.79 6.62
N LEU A 168 10.22 -6.87 6.28
CA LEU A 168 10.68 -8.23 6.55
C LEU A 168 11.90 -8.59 5.70
N THR A 169 11.95 -8.14 4.44
CA THR A 169 13.10 -8.28 3.54
C THR A 169 14.33 -7.61 4.15
N TYR A 170 14.18 -6.39 4.68
CA TYR A 170 15.23 -5.72 5.46
C TYR A 170 15.68 -6.53 6.68
N LYS A 171 14.75 -7.06 7.48
CA LYS A 171 15.08 -7.87 8.67
C LYS A 171 15.83 -9.15 8.31
N VAL A 172 15.43 -9.81 7.23
CA VAL A 172 16.09 -11.00 6.69
C VAL A 172 17.50 -10.67 6.21
N TYR A 173 17.68 -9.59 5.44
CA TYR A 173 18.99 -9.19 4.93
C TYR A 173 19.97 -8.85 6.06
N VAL A 174 19.51 -8.14 7.11
CA VAL A 174 20.36 -7.73 8.24
C VAL A 174 20.63 -8.87 9.21
N SER A 175 19.63 -9.68 9.57
CA SER A 175 19.77 -10.66 10.66
C SER A 175 20.03 -12.10 10.20
N GLY A 176 19.64 -12.45 8.97
CA GLY A 176 19.78 -13.80 8.41
C GLY A 176 19.01 -14.90 9.16
N LYS A 177 18.06 -14.56 10.03
CA LYS A 177 17.35 -15.55 10.87
C LYS A 177 16.38 -16.41 10.04
N PRO A 178 16.46 -17.75 10.11
CA PRO A 178 15.58 -18.64 9.33
C PRO A 178 14.08 -18.40 9.52
N SER A 179 13.62 -18.11 10.75
CA SER A 179 12.20 -17.83 11.02
C SER A 179 11.68 -16.63 10.24
N GLN A 180 12.51 -15.61 10.03
CA GLN A 180 12.15 -14.43 9.24
C GLN A 180 12.15 -14.75 7.74
N ILE A 181 13.02 -15.66 7.30
CA ILE A 181 13.06 -16.12 5.90
C ILE A 181 11.76 -16.86 5.57
N TYR A 182 11.31 -17.79 6.41
CA TYR A 182 10.04 -18.49 6.17
C TYR A 182 8.81 -17.58 6.35
N ALA A 183 8.92 -16.53 7.17
CA ALA A 183 7.88 -15.50 7.20
C ALA A 183 7.76 -14.74 5.85
N LEU A 184 8.83 -14.62 5.05
CA LEU A 184 8.71 -14.07 3.69
C LEU A 184 7.82 -14.93 2.80
N LEU A 185 7.89 -16.27 2.93
CA LEU A 185 6.99 -17.17 2.20
C LEU A 185 5.53 -16.86 2.53
N ALA A 186 5.21 -16.73 3.83
CA ALA A 186 3.86 -16.44 4.29
C ALA A 186 3.35 -15.08 3.78
N VAL A 187 4.19 -14.03 3.84
CA VAL A 187 3.81 -12.70 3.36
C VAL A 187 3.68 -12.68 1.83
N ALA A 188 4.57 -13.35 1.10
CA ALA A 188 4.48 -13.47 -0.36
C ALA A 188 3.22 -14.24 -0.80
N ALA A 189 2.91 -15.35 -0.11
CA ALA A 189 1.67 -16.10 -0.34
C ALA A 189 0.43 -15.26 -0.01
N PHE A 190 0.44 -14.52 1.11
CA PHE A 190 -0.63 -13.60 1.47
C PHE A 190 -0.83 -12.53 0.39
N MET A 191 0.24 -11.86 -0.05
CA MET A 191 0.16 -10.85 -1.10
C MET A 191 -0.40 -11.41 -2.41
N PHE A 192 0.06 -12.61 -2.80
CA PHE A 192 -0.48 -13.32 -3.96
C PHE A 192 -1.97 -13.64 -3.81
N LEU A 193 -2.40 -14.13 -2.64
CA LEU A 193 -3.80 -14.44 -2.36
C LEU A 193 -4.70 -13.19 -2.34
N VAL A 194 -4.15 -12.03 -2.01
CA VAL A 194 -4.89 -10.75 -2.09
C VAL A 194 -4.94 -10.24 -3.53
N ARG A 195 -3.83 -10.35 -4.28
CA ARG A 195 -3.77 -9.99 -5.72
C ARG A 195 -2.74 -10.85 -6.46
N TYR A 196 -3.09 -11.33 -7.66
CA TYR A 196 -2.19 -12.16 -8.47
C TYR A 196 -0.81 -11.55 -8.68
N ILE A 197 -0.72 -10.23 -8.92
CA ILE A 197 0.57 -9.52 -9.08
C ILE A 197 1.52 -9.73 -7.89
N GLY A 198 1.01 -10.10 -6.70
CA GLY A 198 1.79 -10.46 -5.52
C GLY A 198 2.85 -11.54 -5.75
N PHE A 199 2.78 -12.32 -6.85
CA PHE A 199 3.87 -13.23 -7.24
C PHE A 199 5.22 -12.50 -7.42
N PHE A 200 5.22 -11.17 -7.66
CA PHE A 200 6.45 -10.38 -7.77
C PHE A 200 7.35 -10.50 -6.52
N ALA A 201 6.76 -10.77 -5.36
CA ALA A 201 7.49 -11.01 -4.10
C ALA A 201 8.44 -12.20 -4.20
N GLY A 202 8.08 -13.24 -4.98
CA GLY A 202 8.98 -14.34 -5.31
C GLY A 202 10.21 -13.87 -6.09
N GLY A 203 10.01 -13.00 -7.08
CA GLY A 203 11.10 -12.39 -7.85
C GLY A 203 12.06 -11.56 -7.00
N VAL A 204 11.54 -10.75 -6.07
CA VAL A 204 12.38 -10.01 -5.10
C VAL A 204 13.14 -10.96 -4.17
N THR A 205 12.49 -12.04 -3.73
CA THR A 205 13.14 -13.06 -2.89
C THR A 205 14.29 -13.76 -3.63
N LEU A 206 14.11 -14.07 -4.92
CA LEU A 206 15.16 -14.61 -5.77
C LEU A 206 16.30 -13.61 -5.96
N LEU A 207 16.00 -12.34 -6.20
CA LEU A 207 17.02 -11.28 -6.30
C LEU A 207 17.84 -11.20 -5.01
N LEU A 208 17.19 -11.25 -3.85
CA LEU A 208 17.89 -11.29 -2.55
C LEU A 208 18.75 -12.56 -2.38
N ALA A 209 18.27 -13.71 -2.86
CA ALA A 209 19.04 -14.96 -2.84
C ALA A 209 20.31 -14.83 -3.69
N ILE A 210 20.23 -14.19 -4.86
CA ILE A 210 21.37 -13.93 -5.75
C ILE A 210 22.34 -12.94 -5.11
N ILE A 211 21.84 -11.80 -4.59
CA ILE A 211 22.70 -10.80 -3.93
C ILE A 211 23.46 -11.43 -2.75
N THR A 212 22.76 -12.15 -1.88
CA THR A 212 23.39 -12.79 -0.72
C THR A 212 24.32 -13.95 -1.10
N TRP A 213 24.13 -14.58 -2.26
CA TRP A 213 25.07 -15.53 -2.84
C TRP A 213 26.38 -14.86 -3.26
N LEU A 214 26.27 -13.73 -3.96
CA LEU A 214 27.41 -12.92 -4.41
C LEU A 214 28.20 -12.34 -3.23
N GLU A 215 27.51 -11.97 -2.15
CA GLU A 215 28.10 -11.57 -0.86
C GLU A 215 28.68 -12.75 -0.04
N GLN A 216 28.74 -13.96 -0.61
CA GLN A 216 29.24 -15.18 0.03
C GLN A 216 28.44 -15.64 1.27
N ARG A 217 27.22 -15.13 1.49
CA ARG A 217 26.30 -15.56 2.57
C ARG A 217 25.50 -16.80 2.14
N ARG A 218 26.20 -17.89 1.81
CA ARG A 218 25.65 -19.11 1.17
C ARG A 218 24.46 -19.71 1.91
N ARG A 219 24.48 -19.74 3.26
CA ARG A 219 23.37 -20.30 4.06
C ARG A 219 22.07 -19.50 3.88
N LEU A 220 22.15 -18.18 3.98
CA LEU A 220 21.02 -17.27 3.77
C LEU A 220 20.46 -17.42 2.36
N SER A 221 21.34 -17.39 1.35
CA SER A 221 20.99 -17.55 -0.05
C SER A 221 20.25 -18.87 -0.33
N ARG A 222 20.71 -20.01 0.21
CA ARG A 222 20.02 -21.30 0.06
C ARG A 222 18.61 -21.27 0.64
N HIS A 223 18.41 -20.73 1.84
CA HIS A 223 17.07 -20.63 2.43
C HIS A 223 16.15 -19.70 1.63
N LEU A 224 16.67 -18.57 1.13
CA LEU A 224 15.90 -17.66 0.26
C LEU A 224 15.51 -18.34 -1.07
N PHE A 225 16.42 -19.12 -1.65
CA PHE A 225 16.12 -19.88 -2.86
C PHE A 225 15.04 -20.94 -2.61
N ILE A 226 15.10 -21.66 -1.47
CA ILE A 226 14.03 -22.58 -1.07
C ILE A 226 12.69 -21.85 -0.94
N VAL A 227 12.66 -20.69 -0.28
CA VAL A 227 11.43 -19.88 -0.16
C VAL A 227 10.91 -19.45 -1.53
N PHE A 228 11.78 -19.04 -2.45
CA PHE A 228 11.40 -18.73 -3.83
C PHE A 228 10.76 -19.94 -4.52
N VAL A 229 11.39 -21.12 -4.47
CA VAL A 229 10.84 -22.34 -5.08
C VAL A 229 9.48 -22.71 -4.48
N LEU A 230 9.34 -22.66 -3.15
CA LEU A 230 8.07 -22.92 -2.48
C LEU A 230 6.98 -21.91 -2.88
N ASN A 231 7.35 -20.64 -3.06
CA ASN A 231 6.41 -19.61 -3.53
C ASN A 231 5.97 -19.88 -4.98
N VAL A 232 6.88 -20.28 -5.87
CA VAL A 232 6.55 -20.67 -7.25
C VAL A 232 5.61 -21.88 -7.25
N ILE A 233 5.90 -22.92 -6.47
CA ILE A 233 5.03 -24.10 -6.35
C ILE A 233 3.63 -23.70 -5.88
N PHE A 234 3.54 -22.83 -4.87
CA PHE A 234 2.26 -22.33 -4.36
C PHE A 234 1.47 -21.56 -5.42
N VAL A 235 2.12 -20.61 -6.10
CA VAL A 235 1.49 -19.79 -7.16
C VAL A 235 1.02 -20.66 -8.32
N CYS A 236 1.89 -21.56 -8.81
CA CYS A 236 1.54 -22.48 -9.89
C CYS A 236 0.39 -23.40 -9.49
N GLY A 237 0.43 -23.97 -8.28
CA GLY A 237 -0.65 -24.82 -7.77
C GLY A 237 -1.99 -24.09 -7.71
N TYR A 238 -2.01 -22.83 -7.26
CA TYR A 238 -3.21 -22.01 -7.23
C TYR A 238 -3.76 -21.73 -8.64
N VAL A 239 -2.90 -21.31 -9.57
CA VAL A 239 -3.31 -21.00 -10.95
C VAL A 239 -3.77 -22.27 -11.69
N MET A 240 -3.11 -23.41 -11.46
CA MET A 240 -3.55 -24.70 -12.00
C MET A 240 -4.91 -25.12 -11.44
N HIS A 241 -5.17 -24.86 -10.15
CA HIS A 241 -6.49 -25.09 -9.57
C HIS A 241 -7.57 -24.25 -10.25
N ASN A 242 -7.32 -22.95 -10.48
CA ASN A 242 -8.24 -22.09 -11.23
C ASN A 242 -8.51 -22.66 -12.63
N HIS A 243 -7.45 -23.06 -13.34
CA HIS A 243 -7.57 -23.61 -14.69
C HIS A 243 -8.44 -24.86 -14.73
N TYR A 244 -8.20 -25.79 -13.79
CA TYR A 244 -8.99 -27.02 -13.72
C TYR A 244 -10.45 -26.77 -13.33
N ALA A 245 -10.69 -25.84 -12.41
CA ALA A 245 -12.02 -25.60 -11.86
C ALA A 245 -12.90 -24.68 -12.73
N ALA A 246 -12.30 -23.72 -13.46
CA ALA A 246 -13.02 -22.73 -14.25
C ALA A 246 -12.69 -22.73 -15.75
N GLY A 247 -11.68 -23.50 -16.18
CA GLY A 247 -11.20 -23.50 -17.58
C GLY A 247 -10.19 -22.38 -17.90
N TYR A 248 -9.89 -21.49 -16.95
CA TYR A 248 -9.02 -20.33 -17.14
C TYR A 248 -8.04 -20.14 -15.98
N ASN A 249 -6.82 -19.68 -16.29
CA ASN A 249 -5.78 -19.41 -15.28
C ASN A 249 -6.16 -18.23 -14.37
N THR A 250 -6.69 -17.19 -14.99
CA THR A 250 -7.18 -15.95 -14.39
C THR A 250 -8.29 -15.41 -15.28
N ASP A 251 -9.30 -14.75 -14.70
CA ASP A 251 -10.45 -14.26 -15.47
C ASP A 251 -10.17 -12.94 -16.21
N ALA A 252 -9.24 -12.99 -17.17
CA ALA A 252 -8.91 -11.86 -18.03
C ALA A 252 -10.02 -11.56 -19.05
N GLN A 253 -10.98 -12.47 -19.22
CA GLN A 253 -12.08 -12.36 -20.17
C GLN A 253 -13.05 -11.21 -19.84
N ARG A 254 -13.08 -10.76 -18.58
CA ARG A 254 -13.85 -9.57 -18.16
C ARG A 254 -13.38 -8.27 -18.83
N LEU A 255 -12.23 -8.27 -19.48
CA LEU A 255 -11.59 -7.06 -20.00
C LEU A 255 -11.52 -7.11 -21.52
N THR A 256 -12.15 -6.11 -22.14
CA THR A 256 -12.21 -5.92 -23.59
C THR A 256 -11.08 -5.04 -24.13
N ALA A 257 -10.17 -4.60 -23.26
CA ALA A 257 -9.11 -3.65 -23.65
C ALA A 257 -7.95 -4.36 -24.35
N ASP A 258 -7.65 -3.92 -25.58
CA ASP A 258 -6.51 -4.42 -26.35
C ASP A 258 -5.20 -4.37 -25.55
N MET A 259 -4.35 -5.37 -25.81
CA MET A 259 -2.97 -5.35 -25.33
C MET A 259 -2.24 -4.18 -25.99
N GLY A 260 -1.73 -3.26 -25.17
CA GLY A 260 -0.94 -2.14 -25.65
C GLY A 260 0.51 -2.56 -25.89
N SER A 261 1.20 -1.91 -26.83
CA SER A 261 2.65 -2.05 -26.94
C SER A 261 3.34 -1.66 -25.63
N PRO A 262 4.49 -2.25 -25.27
CA PRO A 262 5.19 -1.94 -24.02
C PRO A 262 5.46 -0.45 -23.82
N LEU A 263 5.79 0.28 -24.90
CA LEU A 263 5.98 1.74 -24.88
C LEU A 263 4.70 2.49 -24.52
N LYS A 264 3.55 2.07 -25.04
CA LYS A 264 2.25 2.67 -24.73
C LYS A 264 1.89 2.44 -23.27
N VAL A 265 2.13 1.23 -22.75
CA VAL A 265 1.91 0.87 -21.34
C VAL A 265 2.82 1.69 -20.42
N LEU A 266 4.10 1.82 -20.76
CA LEU A 266 5.06 2.64 -20.02
C LEU A 266 4.59 4.10 -19.98
N TRP A 267 4.10 4.64 -21.09
CA TRP A 267 3.56 6.00 -21.13
C TRP A 267 2.31 6.16 -20.26
N MET A 268 1.42 5.16 -20.21
CA MET A 268 0.29 5.15 -19.27
C MET A 268 0.77 5.16 -17.81
N ALA A 269 1.77 4.34 -17.48
CA ALA A 269 2.35 4.30 -16.15
C ALA A 269 2.98 5.64 -15.77
N ILE A 270 3.74 6.28 -16.67
CA ILE A 270 4.33 7.61 -16.43
C ILE A 270 3.23 8.65 -16.17
N LYS A 271 2.15 8.66 -16.97
CA LYS A 271 1.02 9.56 -16.73
C LYS A 271 0.36 9.31 -15.38
N GLY A 272 0.15 8.04 -15.01
CA GLY A 272 -0.37 7.68 -13.71
C GLY A 272 0.54 8.13 -12.56
N LEU A 273 1.86 7.96 -12.71
CA LEU A 273 2.84 8.40 -11.73
C LEU A 273 2.87 9.93 -11.57
N ILE A 274 2.72 10.68 -12.66
CA ILE A 274 2.61 12.14 -12.59
C ILE A 274 1.38 12.56 -11.77
N ILE A 275 0.27 11.83 -11.91
CA ILE A 275 -0.95 12.08 -11.11
C ILE A 275 -0.69 11.74 -9.64
N GLU A 276 -0.01 10.63 -9.35
CA GLU A 276 0.38 10.23 -7.99
C GLU A 276 1.31 11.24 -7.30
N LEU A 277 2.03 12.09 -8.07
CA LEU A 277 2.82 13.18 -7.48
C LEU A 277 1.93 14.24 -6.82
N PHE A 278 0.65 14.38 -7.16
CA PHE A 278 -0.25 15.34 -6.52
C PHE A 278 -0.79 14.77 -5.19
N ILE A 279 0.01 14.90 -4.13
CA ILE A 279 -0.27 14.27 -2.83
C ILE A 279 -1.55 14.83 -2.19
N ILE A 280 -1.78 16.14 -2.30
CA ILE A 280 -2.89 16.81 -1.63
C ILE A 280 -4.24 16.51 -2.29
N ARG A 281 -4.30 16.37 -3.61
CA ARG A 281 -5.57 16.34 -4.33
C ARG A 281 -5.45 15.58 -5.64
N ASN A 282 -6.51 14.87 -6.04
CA ASN A 282 -6.57 14.29 -7.37
C ASN A 282 -6.42 15.35 -8.46
N TYR A 283 -5.60 15.05 -9.46
CA TYR A 283 -5.49 15.85 -10.67
C TYR A 283 -5.69 14.95 -11.88
N TYR A 284 -6.69 15.29 -12.69
CA TYR A 284 -6.89 14.65 -13.99
C TYR A 284 -6.18 15.50 -15.04
N LEU A 285 -5.32 14.88 -15.86
CA LEU A 285 -4.57 15.51 -16.95
C LEU A 285 -5.45 15.99 -18.13
N ARG A 286 -6.74 16.26 -17.89
CA ARG A 286 -7.71 16.73 -18.89
C ARG A 286 -8.23 18.11 -18.47
N GLY A 287 -8.00 19.10 -19.33
CA GLY A 287 -8.47 20.47 -19.14
C GLY A 287 -7.54 21.35 -18.30
N ILE A 288 -7.98 22.58 -18.03
CA ILE A 288 -7.23 23.56 -17.23
C ILE A 288 -7.40 23.21 -15.75
N PRO A 289 -6.31 23.10 -14.98
CA PRO A 289 -6.40 22.84 -13.55
C PRO A 289 -7.15 23.98 -12.84
N GLY A 290 -8.11 23.63 -11.98
CA GLY A 290 -8.78 24.61 -11.14
C GLY A 290 -7.81 25.32 -10.20
N GLY A 291 -8.12 26.57 -9.81
CA GLY A 291 -7.24 27.40 -8.98
C GLY A 291 -6.79 26.73 -7.67
N LEU A 292 -7.66 25.94 -7.03
CA LEU A 292 -7.29 25.20 -5.81
C LEU A 292 -6.26 24.10 -6.08
N THR A 293 -6.31 23.42 -7.23
CA THR A 293 -5.30 22.42 -7.62
C THR A 293 -3.95 23.09 -7.83
N ILE A 294 -3.92 24.24 -8.52
CA ILE A 294 -2.70 25.04 -8.71
C ILE A 294 -2.13 25.48 -7.35
N ALA A 295 -2.97 26.03 -6.46
CA ALA A 295 -2.55 26.46 -5.13
C ALA A 295 -1.95 25.30 -4.31
N THR A 296 -2.56 24.12 -4.34
CA THR A 296 -2.03 22.94 -3.63
C THR A 296 -0.73 22.41 -4.26
N ALA A 297 -0.59 22.49 -5.58
CA ALA A 297 0.64 22.10 -6.26
C ALA A 297 1.79 23.07 -5.93
N LEU A 298 1.53 24.38 -5.93
CA LEU A 298 2.50 25.39 -5.49
C LEU A 298 2.92 25.18 -4.04
N LEU A 299 1.96 24.92 -3.14
CA LEU A 299 2.27 24.61 -1.75
C LEU A 299 3.17 23.38 -1.63
N GLN A 300 2.89 22.32 -2.40
CA GLN A 300 3.72 21.12 -2.42
C GLN A 300 5.15 21.43 -2.92
N VAL A 301 5.30 22.23 -3.98
CA VAL A 301 6.61 22.66 -4.47
C VAL A 301 7.36 23.48 -3.41
N ILE A 302 6.68 24.39 -2.70
CA ILE A 302 7.26 25.18 -1.61
C ILE A 302 7.76 24.27 -0.48
N VAL A 303 6.94 23.30 -0.06
CA VAL A 303 7.32 22.35 1.00
C VAL A 303 8.50 21.48 0.58
N ILE A 304 8.48 20.94 -0.64
CA ILE A 304 9.60 20.14 -1.18
C ILE A 304 10.86 20.98 -1.27
N GLY A 305 10.77 22.21 -1.78
CA GLY A 305 11.89 23.15 -1.89
C GLY A 305 12.46 23.53 -0.52
N TYR A 306 11.61 23.76 0.48
CA TYR A 306 12.01 24.06 1.85
C TYR A 306 12.75 22.88 2.51
N VAL A 307 12.17 21.67 2.43
CA VAL A 307 12.81 20.46 2.95
C VAL A 307 14.13 20.21 2.20
N GLY A 308 14.13 20.32 0.88
CA GLY A 308 15.33 20.17 0.05
C GLY A 308 16.43 21.17 0.40
N SER A 309 16.07 22.41 0.74
CA SER A 309 17.02 23.43 1.21
C SER A 309 17.69 23.03 2.53
N ILE A 310 16.91 22.53 3.50
CA ILE A 310 17.45 22.01 4.77
C ILE A 310 18.41 20.84 4.51
N LEU A 311 18.03 19.89 3.65
CA LEU A 311 18.85 18.73 3.34
C LEU A 311 20.13 19.12 2.60
N ARG A 312 20.06 20.11 1.69
CA ARG A 312 21.22 20.61 0.93
C ARG A 312 22.27 21.27 1.82
N GLN A 313 21.85 22.00 2.86
CA GLN A 313 22.76 22.61 3.83
C GLN A 313 23.60 21.59 4.61
N GLN A 314 23.20 20.32 4.61
CA GLN A 314 23.80 19.24 5.39
C GLN A 314 24.12 18.02 4.50
N ARG A 315 24.51 18.26 3.24
CA ARG A 315 24.59 17.22 2.19
C ARG A 315 25.39 15.99 2.61
N GLU A 316 26.48 16.17 3.36
CA GLU A 316 27.41 15.09 3.71
C GLU A 316 26.79 14.16 4.76
N ALA A 317 26.24 14.74 5.83
CA ALA A 317 25.52 14.00 6.86
C ALA A 317 24.29 13.28 6.27
N VAL A 318 23.57 13.95 5.35
CA VAL A 318 22.43 13.36 4.65
C VAL A 318 22.88 12.21 3.75
N ALA A 319 23.96 12.36 2.99
CA ALA A 319 24.46 11.31 2.09
C ALA A 319 24.86 10.05 2.85
N VAL A 320 25.54 10.20 3.99
CA VAL A 320 25.90 9.06 4.86
C VAL A 320 24.64 8.38 5.40
N ALA A 321 23.72 9.15 5.98
CA ALA A 321 22.49 8.60 6.54
C ALA A 321 21.60 7.91 5.49
N VAL A 322 21.55 8.45 4.26
CA VAL A 322 20.85 7.82 3.14
C VAL A 322 21.52 6.51 2.78
N LYS A 323 22.84 6.49 2.59
CA LYS A 323 23.62 5.30 2.21
C LYS A 323 23.47 4.15 3.22
N GLU A 324 23.40 4.47 4.51
CA GLU A 324 23.28 3.47 5.57
C GLU A 324 21.83 2.98 5.82
N ASN A 325 20.82 3.66 5.27
CA ASN A 325 19.42 3.31 5.50
C ASN A 325 18.94 2.15 4.60
N ILE A 326 19.37 0.93 4.95
CA ILE A 326 19.03 -0.30 4.22
C ILE A 326 17.50 -0.49 4.09
N LEU A 327 16.71 -0.13 5.12
CA LEU A 327 15.25 -0.29 5.09
C LEU A 327 14.60 0.52 3.97
N SER A 328 14.99 1.79 3.81
CA SER A 328 14.49 2.62 2.72
C SER A 328 14.93 2.09 1.36
N HIS A 329 16.17 1.61 1.21
CA HIS A 329 16.62 0.98 -0.03
C HIS A 329 15.79 -0.28 -0.38
N MET A 330 15.50 -1.13 0.61
CA MET A 330 14.67 -2.31 0.40
C MET A 330 13.24 -1.94 -0.02
N ALA A 331 12.66 -0.90 0.57
CA ALA A 331 11.36 -0.38 0.14
C ALA A 331 11.38 0.13 -1.31
N VAL A 332 12.44 0.84 -1.72
CA VAL A 332 12.62 1.28 -3.11
C VAL A 332 12.76 0.09 -4.06
N VAL A 333 13.55 -0.92 -3.72
CA VAL A 333 13.71 -2.13 -4.54
C VAL A 333 12.37 -2.83 -4.72
N VAL A 334 11.62 -3.05 -3.63
CA VAL A 334 10.28 -3.68 -3.70
C VAL A 334 9.32 -2.83 -4.56
N ALA A 335 9.33 -1.51 -4.40
CA ALA A 335 8.49 -0.61 -5.21
C ALA A 335 8.82 -0.70 -6.70
N LEU A 336 10.11 -0.59 -7.05
CA LEU A 336 10.55 -0.66 -8.45
C LEU A 336 10.30 -2.04 -9.06
N SER A 337 10.54 -3.12 -8.33
CA SER A 337 10.21 -4.47 -8.78
C SER A 337 8.72 -4.63 -9.05
N TYR A 338 7.85 -4.10 -8.17
CA TYR A 338 6.41 -4.08 -8.40
C TYR A 338 6.05 -3.32 -9.68
N LEU A 339 6.59 -2.11 -9.88
CA LEU A 339 6.31 -1.29 -11.05
C LEU A 339 6.78 -1.96 -12.36
N VAL A 340 7.98 -2.54 -12.37
CA VAL A 340 8.52 -3.27 -13.53
C VAL A 340 7.62 -4.46 -13.86
N VAL A 341 7.23 -5.26 -12.87
CA VAL A 341 6.34 -6.40 -13.08
C VAL A 341 4.95 -5.94 -13.53
N LEU A 342 4.40 -4.84 -12.99
CA LEU A 342 3.12 -4.27 -13.42
C LEU A 342 3.16 -3.86 -14.90
N VAL A 343 4.18 -3.12 -15.33
CA VAL A 343 4.34 -2.69 -16.73
C VAL A 343 4.57 -3.89 -17.65
N PHE A 344 5.41 -4.85 -17.24
CA PHE A 344 5.66 -6.07 -18.00
C PHE A 344 4.38 -6.89 -18.17
N LEU A 345 3.67 -7.18 -17.08
CA LEU A 345 2.42 -7.95 -17.13
C LEU A 345 1.38 -7.26 -18.01
N ARG A 346 1.22 -5.94 -17.92
CA ARG A 346 0.23 -5.24 -18.74
C ARG A 346 0.54 -5.30 -20.24
N SER A 347 1.81 -5.50 -20.58
CA SER A 347 2.28 -5.64 -21.96
C SER A 347 2.01 -7.03 -22.54
N ILE A 348 1.84 -8.06 -21.69
CA ILE A 348 1.61 -9.46 -22.12
C ILE A 348 0.24 -10.01 -21.71
N SER A 349 -0.51 -9.28 -20.89
CA SER A 349 -1.80 -9.70 -20.34
C SER A 349 -2.78 -8.53 -20.34
N GLN A 350 -4.05 -8.84 -20.62
CA GLN A 350 -5.13 -7.88 -20.60
C GLN A 350 -5.56 -7.65 -19.15
N PHE A 351 -5.14 -6.51 -18.58
CA PHE A 351 -5.78 -5.97 -17.38
C PHE A 351 -5.99 -4.45 -17.44
N ASP A 352 -6.58 -3.88 -16.39
CA ASP A 352 -6.82 -2.44 -16.31
C ASP A 352 -5.54 -1.62 -16.59
N PRO A 353 -5.62 -0.51 -17.33
CA PRO A 353 -4.46 0.32 -17.61
C PRO A 353 -3.85 0.86 -16.30
N PRO A 354 -2.51 1.04 -16.23
CA PRO A 354 -1.85 1.60 -15.06
C PRO A 354 -2.44 2.99 -14.74
N ASN A 355 -3.23 3.04 -13.68
CA ASN A 355 -3.86 4.24 -13.15
C ASN A 355 -3.41 4.42 -11.70
N TYR A 356 -3.87 5.49 -11.05
CA TYR A 356 -3.55 5.80 -9.66
C TYR A 356 -3.83 4.60 -8.72
N ARG A 357 -4.94 3.89 -8.93
CA ARG A 357 -5.31 2.69 -8.15
C ARG A 357 -4.24 1.60 -8.24
N LEU A 358 -3.82 1.20 -9.45
CA LEU A 358 -2.79 0.18 -9.65
C LEU A 358 -1.38 0.65 -9.28
N LEU A 359 -1.13 1.97 -9.26
CA LEU A 359 0.16 2.52 -8.86
C LEU A 359 0.27 2.76 -7.35
N SER A 360 -0.83 2.74 -6.61
CA SER A 360 -0.83 2.99 -5.16
C SER A 360 0.16 2.11 -4.34
N PRO A 361 0.43 0.82 -4.66
CA PRO A 361 1.43 0.04 -3.93
C PRO A 361 2.86 0.52 -4.18
N PHE A 362 3.14 1.03 -5.38
CA PHE A 362 4.40 1.73 -5.67
C PHE A 362 4.48 3.04 -4.89
N THR A 363 3.44 3.87 -4.97
CA THR A 363 3.41 5.20 -4.33
C THR A 363 3.64 5.09 -2.84
N ILE A 364 2.91 4.22 -2.12
CA ILE A 364 3.05 4.12 -0.66
C ILE A 364 4.44 3.69 -0.22
N LEU A 365 5.07 2.76 -0.95
CA LEU A 365 6.44 2.32 -0.67
C LEU A 365 7.46 3.42 -0.94
N MET A 366 7.30 4.17 -2.03
CA MET A 366 8.17 5.30 -2.36
C MET A 366 8.01 6.44 -1.35
N LEU A 367 6.77 6.80 -0.97
CA LEU A 367 6.50 7.78 0.08
C LEU A 367 7.12 7.32 1.41
N PHE A 368 6.92 6.06 1.79
CA PHE A 368 7.55 5.50 2.98
C PHE A 368 9.07 5.61 2.90
N ALA A 369 9.71 5.20 1.80
CA ALA A 369 11.16 5.26 1.66
C ALA A 369 11.71 6.69 1.78
N ILE A 370 11.09 7.65 1.08
CA ILE A 370 11.46 9.07 1.10
C ILE A 370 11.32 9.65 2.50
N VAL A 371 10.17 9.45 3.16
CA VAL A 371 9.94 9.96 4.51
C VAL A 371 10.85 9.25 5.51
N ASN A 372 11.09 7.95 5.36
CA ASN A 372 11.99 7.20 6.23
C ASN A 372 13.47 7.62 6.08
N TYR A 373 13.92 8.04 4.89
CA TYR A 373 15.25 8.66 4.76
C TYR A 373 15.38 9.90 5.63
N ILE A 374 14.34 10.74 5.68
CA ILE A 374 14.34 11.99 6.46
C ILE A 374 14.17 11.70 7.95
N VAL A 375 13.32 10.74 8.32
CA VAL A 375 13.11 10.31 9.70
C VAL A 375 14.37 9.68 10.30
N ALA A 376 15.13 8.94 9.50
CA ALA A 376 16.40 8.33 9.91
C ALA A 376 17.52 9.34 10.14
N LEU A 377 17.39 10.59 9.69
CA LEU A 377 18.37 11.63 9.96
C LEU A 377 18.51 11.87 11.48
N PRO A 378 19.74 11.91 12.01
CA PRO A 378 20.00 12.30 13.39
C PRO A 378 19.41 13.68 13.75
N ASP A 379 18.91 13.81 14.98
CA ASP A 379 18.25 15.06 15.42
C ASP A 379 19.23 16.21 15.71
N ASN A 380 20.52 15.91 15.85
CA ASN A 380 21.56 16.92 16.00
C ASN A 380 21.84 17.68 14.69
N ILE A 381 21.37 17.17 13.55
CA ILE A 381 21.47 17.87 12.27
C ILE A 381 20.54 19.09 12.29
N LYS A 382 21.12 20.27 12.03
CA LYS A 382 20.39 21.55 12.03
C LYS A 382 19.20 21.48 11.08
N GLY A 383 18.00 21.69 11.61
CA GLY A 383 16.76 21.71 10.83
C GLY A 383 16.14 20.33 10.53
N ALA A 384 16.80 19.21 10.82
CA ALA A 384 16.25 17.87 10.54
C ALA A 384 14.92 17.62 11.27
N VAL A 385 14.84 17.99 12.56
CA VAL A 385 13.60 17.89 13.33
C VAL A 385 12.49 18.75 12.70
N ARG A 386 12.81 19.98 12.25
CA ARG A 386 11.83 20.86 11.58
C ARG A 386 11.34 20.23 10.27
N ALA A 387 12.24 19.66 9.47
CA ALA A 387 11.86 18.96 8.23
C ALA A 387 10.89 17.80 8.51
N LYS A 388 11.14 16.98 9.54
CA LYS A 388 10.24 15.89 9.97
C LYS A 388 8.83 16.41 10.28
N TYR A 389 8.71 17.49 11.07
CA TYR A 389 7.41 18.08 11.42
C TYR A 389 6.72 18.77 10.23
N VAL A 390 7.46 19.44 9.35
CA VAL A 390 6.90 20.05 8.14
C VAL A 390 6.30 18.99 7.22
N ILE A 391 6.97 17.85 7.04
CA ILE A 391 6.43 16.72 6.27
C ILE A 391 5.16 16.18 6.91
N ALA A 392 5.17 15.94 8.22
CA ALA A 392 3.97 15.49 8.92
C ALA A 392 2.81 16.47 8.76
N GLY A 393 3.06 17.77 8.95
CA GLY A 393 2.08 18.83 8.76
C GLY A 393 1.54 18.89 7.33
N PHE A 394 2.39 18.70 6.32
CA PHE A 394 1.98 18.66 4.91
C PHE A 394 0.99 17.53 4.62
N PHE A 395 1.26 16.31 5.10
CA PHE A 395 0.34 15.20 4.91
C PHE A 395 -0.94 15.31 5.77
N ILE A 396 -0.85 15.87 6.97
CA ILE A 396 -2.04 16.16 7.80
C ILE A 396 -2.92 17.19 7.09
N LEU A 397 -2.32 18.24 6.51
CA LEU A 397 -3.05 19.21 5.70
C LEU A 397 -3.72 18.52 4.50
N SER A 398 -3.02 17.61 3.81
CA SER A 398 -3.61 16.77 2.76
C SER A 398 -4.84 16.01 3.27
N LEU A 399 -4.74 15.34 4.42
CA LEU A 399 -5.88 14.63 5.02
C LEU A 399 -7.09 15.54 5.23
N LEU A 400 -6.87 16.71 5.84
CA LEU A 400 -7.93 17.69 6.12
C LEU A 400 -8.55 18.27 4.84
N LEU A 401 -7.73 18.53 3.82
CA LEU A 401 -8.21 19.07 2.55
C LEU A 401 -9.06 18.09 1.75
N ASN A 402 -8.98 16.79 2.07
CA ASN A 402 -9.71 15.71 1.42
C ASN A 402 -10.98 15.25 2.15
N LEU A 403 -11.40 15.98 3.18
CA LEU A 403 -12.71 15.81 3.80
C LEU A 403 -13.83 16.34 2.87
N PRO A 404 -15.06 15.81 2.96
CA PRO A 404 -16.21 16.25 2.16
C PRO A 404 -16.73 17.63 2.63
N LYS A 405 -15.99 18.70 2.31
CA LYS A 405 -16.22 20.06 2.82
C LYS A 405 -17.62 20.61 2.55
N LYS A 406 -18.17 20.35 1.36
CA LYS A 406 -19.51 20.84 1.00
C LYS A 406 -20.58 20.32 1.97
N PHE A 407 -20.50 19.02 2.30
CA PHE A 407 -21.41 18.41 3.26
C PHE A 407 -21.18 18.95 4.67
N LEU A 408 -19.93 19.06 5.11
CA LEU A 408 -19.63 19.60 6.44
C LEU A 408 -20.12 21.05 6.61
N LEU A 409 -19.97 21.88 5.58
CA LEU A 409 -20.45 23.26 5.60
C LEU A 409 -21.98 23.33 5.60
N SER A 410 -22.67 22.46 4.86
CA SER A 410 -24.14 22.44 4.85
C SER A 410 -24.79 21.90 6.13
N GLN A 411 -24.02 21.33 7.05
CA GLN A 411 -24.51 20.91 8.37
C GLN A 411 -24.22 21.96 9.45
N LEU A 412 -23.35 22.93 9.17
CA LEU A 412 -22.93 23.98 10.09
C LEU A 412 -23.63 25.32 9.83
N LEU A 413 -24.00 25.58 8.57
CA LEU A 413 -24.82 26.69 8.10
C LEU A 413 -26.27 26.22 7.98
#